data_AF-A0A397IL23-F1
#
_entry.id   AF-A0A397IL23-F1
#
_cell.length_a   1.000
_cell.length_b   1.000
_cell.length_c   1.000
_cell.angle_alpha   90.00
_cell.angle_beta   90.00
_cell.angle_gamma   90.00
#
_symmetry.space_group_name_H-M   'P 1'
#
loop_
_entity.id
_entity.type
_entity.pdbx_description
1 polymer ?
#
loop_
_entity_poly.entity_id
_entity_poly.type
_entity_poly.pdbx_seq_one_letter_code
_entity_poly.pdbx_strand_id
1 'polypeptide(L)'
;MEKCWNFEPFKRPTAKELLFQLNEYFNDNEIKEQVKKQIKAVLKSNKDFIKYDPNEMHPEAIYTSRLIPNVAIPKYDTFNSRQKFFSIPDNIIVEDEENETQEME
;
A
#
# COMPACT_ATOMS: atom_id res chain seq x y z
N MET A 1 4.22 9.60 10.32
CA MET A 1 3.58 9.69 8.98
C MET A 1 3.95 10.96 8.22
N GLU A 2 3.98 12.15 8.84
CA GLU A 2 4.30 13.41 8.15
C GLU A 2 5.56 13.36 7.28
N LYS A 3 6.65 12.76 7.78
CA LYS A 3 7.89 12.59 7.00
C LYS A 3 7.70 11.76 5.73
N CYS A 4 6.77 10.81 5.70
CA CYS A 4 6.46 9.99 4.53
C CYS A 4 5.78 10.79 3.42
N TRP A 5 5.09 11.87 3.77
CA TRP A 5 4.37 12.75 2.84
C TRP A 5 5.21 13.96 2.42
N ASN A 6 6.53 13.92 2.62
CA ASN A 6 7.39 15.00 2.18
C ASN A 6 7.35 15.14 0.64
N PHE A 7 7.19 16.37 0.16
CA PHE A 7 7.21 16.67 -1.28
C PHE A 7 8.54 16.24 -1.91
N GLU A 8 9.65 16.50 -1.23
CA GLU A 8 10.98 16.08 -1.67
C GLU A 8 11.23 14.60 -1.34
N PRO A 9 11.48 13.74 -2.34
CA PRO A 9 11.66 12.30 -2.10
C PRO A 9 12.82 11.97 -1.15
N PHE A 10 13.92 12.71 -1.23
CA PHE A 10 15.11 12.51 -0.39
C PHE A 10 14.89 12.86 1.08
N LYS A 11 13.82 13.59 1.41
CA LYS A 11 13.44 13.91 2.78
C LYS A 11 12.47 12.88 3.38
N ARG A 12 12.00 11.90 2.58
CA ARG A 12 11.16 10.81 3.07
C ARG A 12 12.03 9.76 3.78
N PRO A 13 11.49 9.09 4.81
CA PRO A 13 12.22 8.02 5.47
C PRO A 13 12.39 6.83 4.53
N THR A 14 13.51 6.13 4.70
CA THR A 14 13.77 4.83 4.10
C THR A 14 12.88 3.75 4.73
N ALA A 15 12.71 2.61 4.04
CA ALA A 15 11.98 1.47 4.58
C ALA A 15 12.57 0.96 5.91
N LYS A 16 13.90 1.01 6.06
CA LYS A 16 14.59 0.61 7.29
C LYS A 16 14.25 1.53 8.46
N GLU A 17 14.23 2.84 8.24
CA GLU A 17 13.86 3.83 9.27
C GLU A 17 12.40 3.69 9.67
N LEU A 18 11.51 3.45 8.70
CA LEU A 18 10.09 3.20 8.97
C LEU A 18 9.89 1.93 9.79
N LEU A 19 10.55 0.83 9.43
CA LEU A 19 10.48 -0.41 10.19
C LEU A 19 10.91 -0.19 11.64
N PHE A 20 12.04 0.49 11.85
CA PHE A 20 12.54 0.78 13.19
C PHE A 20 11.54 1.61 14.00
N GLN A 21 10.95 2.65 13.41
CA GLN A 21 9.93 3.48 14.08
C GLN A 21 8.64 2.71 14.39
N LEU A 22 8.21 1.85 13.48
CA LEU A 22 6.98 1.07 13.64
C LEU A 22 7.14 -0.09 14.62
N ASN A 23 8.36 -0.60 14.79
CA ASN A 23 8.65 -1.73 15.68
C ASN A 23 8.20 -1.48 17.12
N GLU A 24 8.31 -0.22 17.59
CA GLU A 24 7.87 0.18 18.93
C GLU A 24 6.38 -0.11 19.17
N TYR A 25 5.53 0.00 18.14
CA TYR A 25 4.09 -0.23 18.24
C TYR A 25 3.71 -1.73 18.23
N PHE A 26 4.64 -2.61 17.87
CA PHE A 26 4.40 -4.06 17.83
C PHE A 26 4.81 -4.77 19.12
N ASN A 27 5.52 -4.08 20.02
CA ASN A 27 6.02 -4.65 21.28
C ASN A 27 4.98 -4.59 22.41
N ASP A 28 4.02 -3.67 22.33
CA ASP A 28 2.97 -3.50 23.33
C ASP A 28 1.71 -4.28 22.92
N ASN A 29 1.26 -5.20 23.78
CA ASN A 29 0.10 -6.05 23.52
C ASN A 29 -1.21 -5.25 23.44
N GLU A 30 -1.37 -4.19 24.23
CA GLU A 30 -2.57 -3.36 24.20
C GLU A 30 -2.66 -2.58 22.88
N ILE A 31 -1.54 -1.98 22.47
CA ILE A 31 -1.45 -1.27 21.19
C ILE A 31 -1.72 -2.22 20.03
N LYS A 32 -1.15 -3.43 20.07
CA LYS A 32 -1.34 -4.45 19.03
C LYS A 32 -2.81 -4.83 18.86
N GLU A 33 -3.54 -5.04 19.95
CA GLU A 33 -4.97 -5.37 19.88
C GLU A 33 -5.81 -4.19 19.36
N GLN A 34 -5.49 -2.96 19.76
CA GLN A 34 -6.15 -1.77 19.23
C GLN A 34 -5.94 -1.63 17.71
N VAL A 35 -4.71 -1.84 17.23
CA VAL A 35 -4.37 -1.80 15.80
C VAL A 35 -5.12 -2.88 15.03
N LYS A 36 -5.14 -4.13 15.53
CA LYS A 36 -5.91 -5.23 14.91
C LYS A 36 -7.40 -4.89 14.77
N LYS A 37 -8.01 -4.30 15.81
CA LYS A 37 -9.42 -3.89 15.77
C LYS A 37 -9.68 -2.83 14.70
N GLN A 38 -8.78 -1.85 14.57
CA GLN A 38 -8.88 -0.81 13.54
C GLN A 38 -8.75 -1.42 12.13
N ILE A 39 -7.78 -2.33 11.92
CA ILE A 39 -7.61 -3.05 10.65
C ILE A 39 -8.88 -3.83 10.31
N LYS A 40 -9.46 -4.58 11.26
CA LYS A 40 -10.69 -5.34 11.03
C LYS A 40 -11.88 -4.44 10.65
N ALA A 41 -12.00 -3.28 11.30
CA ALA A 41 -13.04 -2.30 10.96
C ALA A 41 -12.88 -1.76 9.53
N VAL A 42 -11.64 -1.44 9.13
CA VAL A 42 -11.31 -0.94 7.78
C VAL A 42 -11.52 -2.02 6.72
N LEU A 43 -11.11 -3.27 6.97
CA LEU A 43 -11.35 -4.37 6.04
C LEU A 43 -12.84 -4.60 5.82
N LYS A 44 -13.64 -4.51 6.88
CA LYS A 44 -15.11 -4.63 6.79
C LYS A 44 -15.71 -3.49 5.97
N SER A 45 -15.24 -2.25 6.14
CA SER A 45 -15.72 -1.11 5.32
C SER A 45 -15.22 -1.18 3.87
N ASN A 46 -14.05 -1.77 3.65
CA ASN A 46 -13.45 -1.93 2.32
C ASN A 46 -14.00 -3.15 1.57
N LYS A 47 -15.02 -3.85 2.09
CA LYS A 47 -15.61 -5.02 1.42
C LYS A 47 -16.10 -4.72 0.00
N ASP A 48 -16.56 -3.49 -0.22
CA ASP A 48 -17.03 -3.00 -1.51
C ASP A 48 -15.94 -2.19 -2.25
N PHE A 49 -14.67 -2.29 -1.83
CA PHE A 49 -13.57 -1.62 -2.52
C PHE A 49 -13.46 -2.18 -3.93
N ILE A 50 -13.78 -1.34 -4.90
CA ILE A 50 -13.73 -1.69 -6.32
C ILE A 50 -12.29 -2.13 -6.61
N LYS A 51 -12.13 -3.37 -7.07
CA LYS A 51 -10.84 -3.86 -7.54
C LYS A 51 -10.43 -2.97 -8.70
N TYR A 52 -9.29 -2.28 -8.55
CA TYR A 52 -8.75 -1.45 -9.61
C TYR A 52 -8.53 -2.31 -10.88
N ASP A 53 -9.30 -2.03 -11.93
CA ASP A 53 -9.05 -2.55 -13.27
C ASP A 53 -8.28 -1.48 -14.07
N PRO A 54 -7.01 -1.73 -14.44
CA PRO A 54 -6.23 -0.78 -15.23
C PRO A 54 -6.81 -0.49 -16.62
N ASN A 55 -7.75 -1.31 -17.11
CA ASN A 55 -8.44 -1.11 -18.38
C ASN A 55 -9.73 -0.29 -18.23
N GLU A 56 -10.24 -0.13 -17.00
CA GLU A 56 -11.46 0.61 -16.71
C GLU A 56 -11.11 2.03 -16.25
N MET A 57 -11.44 3.01 -17.10
CA MET A 57 -11.25 4.42 -16.77
C MET A 57 -12.51 4.98 -16.12
N HIS A 58 -12.35 5.60 -14.94
CA HIS A 58 -13.44 6.33 -14.31
C HIS A 58 -13.93 7.46 -15.24
N PRO A 59 -15.26 7.65 -15.42
CA PRO A 59 -15.80 8.62 -16.37
C PRO A 59 -15.37 10.08 -16.08
N GLU A 60 -15.03 10.38 -14.84
CA GLU A 60 -14.56 11.71 -14.40
C GLU A 60 -13.02 11.85 -14.42
N ALA A 61 -12.28 10.87 -14.93
CA ALA A 61 -10.83 10.93 -14.97
C ALA A 61 -10.36 12.03 -15.94
N ILE A 62 -9.73 13.09 -15.39
CA ILE A 62 -9.15 14.18 -16.19
C ILE A 62 -7.80 13.76 -16.79
N TYR A 63 -7.07 12.88 -16.09
CA TYR A 63 -5.80 12.33 -16.54
C TYR A 63 -6.03 10.99 -17.19
N THR A 64 -6.05 10.96 -18.52
CA THR A 64 -5.98 9.70 -19.26
C THR A 64 -4.54 9.25 -19.40
N SER A 65 -4.31 7.93 -19.36
CA SER A 65 -3.00 7.36 -19.64
C SER A 65 -2.60 7.81 -21.05
N ARG A 66 -1.72 8.79 -21.15
CA ARG A 66 -1.15 9.20 -22.43
C ARG A 66 -0.21 8.08 -22.84
N LEU A 67 -0.47 7.46 -23.98
CA LEU A 67 0.50 6.61 -24.64
C LEU A 67 1.79 7.41 -24.74
N ILE A 68 2.80 7.01 -23.97
CA ILE A 68 4.12 7.60 -24.08
C ILE A 68 4.62 7.14 -25.45
N PRO A 69 4.70 8.03 -26.47
CA PRO A 69 5.20 7.62 -27.77
C PRO A 69 6.60 7.08 -27.52
N ASN A 70 6.88 5.86 -28.00
CA ASN A 70 8.14 5.13 -27.80
C ASN A 70 9.29 6.10 -27.60
N VAL A 71 9.61 6.40 -26.33
CA VAL A 71 10.68 7.36 -26.05
C VAL A 71 11.91 6.62 -26.50
N ALA A 72 12.58 7.11 -27.54
CA ALA A 72 13.96 6.72 -27.80
C ALA A 72 14.73 7.13 -26.55
N ILE A 73 14.83 6.21 -25.57
CA ILE A 73 15.51 6.45 -24.31
C ILE A 73 16.93 6.87 -24.68
N PRO A 74 17.35 8.13 -24.46
CA PRO A 74 18.73 8.50 -24.73
C PRO A 74 19.63 7.63 -23.87
N LYS A 75 20.78 7.19 -24.41
CA LYS A 75 21.75 6.27 -23.75
C LYS A 75 22.18 6.71 -22.34
N TYR A 76 21.92 7.96 -21.98
CA TYR A 76 22.22 8.62 -20.71
C TYR A 76 20.93 9.21 -20.14
N ASP A 77 20.04 8.35 -19.66
CA ASP A 77 18.84 8.76 -18.96
C ASP A 77 19.22 9.15 -17.51
N THR A 78 19.41 10.45 -17.24
CA THR A 78 19.71 11.00 -15.90
C THR A 78 18.47 11.11 -15.00
N PHE A 79 17.31 10.65 -15.47
CA PHE A 79 16.06 10.67 -14.70
C PHE A 79 16.03 9.51 -13.68
N ASN A 80 16.47 9.78 -12.46
CA ASN A 80 16.42 8.86 -11.31
C ASN A 80 15.00 8.58 -10.78
N SER A 81 13.94 9.03 -11.46
CA SER A 81 12.55 9.00 -10.98
C SER A 81 11.71 7.83 -11.50
N ARG A 82 12.31 6.84 -12.19
CA ARG A 82 11.55 5.69 -12.70
C ARG A 82 10.91 4.93 -11.53
N GLN A 83 9.59 5.05 -11.38
CA GLN A 83 8.77 4.01 -10.75
C GLN A 83 9.06 2.72 -11.51
N LYS A 84 9.88 1.85 -10.93
CA LYS A 84 10.03 0.48 -11.43
C LYS A 84 8.63 -0.12 -11.45
N PHE A 85 8.24 -0.72 -12.57
CA PHE A 85 7.02 -1.51 -12.66
C PHE A 85 7.07 -2.58 -11.57
N PHE A 86 6.35 -2.34 -10.46
CA PHE A 86 6.17 -3.33 -9.41
C PHE A 86 5.09 -4.28 -9.91
N SER A 87 5.48 -5.47 -10.35
CA SER A 87 4.55 -6.57 -10.56
C SER A 87 4.08 -7.03 -9.18
N ILE A 88 2.80 -6.80 -8.86
CA ILE A 88 2.21 -7.32 -7.63
C ILE A 88 1.98 -8.82 -7.85
N PRO A 89 2.51 -9.72 -6.99
CA PRO A 89 2.27 -11.15 -7.12
C PRO A 89 0.83 -11.51 -6.76
N ASP A 90 0.23 -12.45 -7.50
CA ASP A 90 -1.17 -12.87 -7.31
C ASP A 90 -1.44 -13.61 -5.99
N ASN A 91 -0.41 -14.12 -5.33
CA ASN A 91 -0.52 -14.87 -4.08
C ASN A 91 -0.22 -13.97 -2.87
N ILE A 92 -1.16 -13.09 -2.51
CA ILE A 92 -1.23 -12.57 -1.14
C ILE A 92 -2.21 -13.49 -0.41
N ILE A 93 -1.69 -14.57 0.16
CA ILE A 93 -2.49 -15.46 1.01
C ILE A 93 -2.83 -14.65 2.27
N VAL A 94 -4.09 -14.24 2.38
CA VAL A 94 -4.65 -13.77 3.65
C VAL A 94 -5.04 -15.03 4.38
N GLU A 95 -4.27 -15.42 5.39
CA GLU A 95 -4.69 -16.45 6.33
C GLU A 95 -5.84 -15.87 7.16
N ASP A 96 -7.07 -16.17 6.74
CA ASP A 96 -8.24 -15.95 7.56
C ASP A 96 -8.20 -16.99 8.70
N GLU A 97 -7.86 -16.55 9.92
CA GLU A 97 -8.12 -17.32 11.15
C GLU A 97 -9.64 -17.37 11.39
N GLU A 98 -10.37 -18.15 10.59
CA GLU A 98 -11.66 -18.71 10.96
C GLU A 98 -11.39 -19.94 11.82
N ASN A 99 -11.59 -19.82 13.15
CA ASN A 99 -12.27 -20.76 14.04
C ASN A 99 -11.76 -20.64 15.49
N GLU A 100 -12.50 -19.90 16.32
CA GLU A 100 -12.67 -20.23 17.74
C GLU A 100 -13.87 -19.47 18.32
N THR A 101 -15.07 -19.73 17.78
CA THR A 101 -16.29 -19.61 18.58
C THR A 101 -16.37 -20.85 19.46
N GLN A 102 -15.68 -20.82 20.60
CA GLN A 102 -16.06 -21.65 21.73
C GLN A 102 -17.36 -21.08 22.30
N GLU A 103 -18.45 -21.81 22.08
CA GLU A 103 -19.66 -21.72 22.89
C GLU A 103 -19.25 -21.92 24.35
N MET A 104 -19.46 -20.90 25.19
CA MET A 104 -19.53 -21.08 26.63
C MET A 104 -20.92 -20.64 27.08
N GLU A 105 -21.66 -21.67 27.52
CA GLU A 105 -22.84 -21.70 28.42
C GLU A 105 -24.21 -21.26 27.91
#